data_AF-V6L1I3-F1
#
_entry.id   AF-V6L1I3-F1
#
_cell.length_a   1.000
_cell.length_b   1.000
_cell.length_c   1.000
_cell.angle_alpha   90.00
_cell.angle_beta   90.00
_cell.angle_gamma   90.00
#
_symmetry.space_group_name_H-M   'P 1'
#
loop_
_entity.id
_entity.type
_entity.pdbx_description
1 polymer ?
#
loop_
_entity_poly.entity_id
_entity_poly.type
_entity_poly.pdbx_seq_one_letter_code
_entity_poly.pdbx_strand_id
1 'polypeptide(L)'
;MNDTAPITPALGLRPLTARSIVLSTLLGHHPPRLPVRELVRVGALFGVAEGTVRVALSRMVAAGDLDQDPQGYGLTARLLDRQARQDDSRAPRLRQWDGGWEIA
;
A
#
# COMPACT_ATOMS: atom_id res chain seq x y z
N MET A 1 17.92 -20.39 -19.89
CA MET A 1 16.96 -20.96 -18.91
C MET A 1 17.27 -20.28 -17.59
N ASN A 2 16.78 -19.05 -17.42
CA ASN A 2 16.98 -18.29 -16.20
C ASN A 2 15.67 -18.35 -15.41
N ASP A 3 15.61 -19.27 -14.45
CA ASP A 3 14.56 -19.29 -13.45
C ASP A 3 14.75 -18.09 -12.51
N THR A 4 14.04 -17.01 -12.79
CA THR A 4 13.83 -15.92 -11.82
C THR A 4 12.83 -16.42 -10.78
N ALA A 5 13.26 -17.32 -9.90
CA ALA A 5 12.49 -17.63 -8.70
C ALA A 5 12.33 -16.32 -7.90
N PRO A 6 11.14 -16.02 -7.36
CA PRO A 6 10.97 -14.83 -6.55
C PRO A 6 11.95 -14.88 -5.38
N ILE A 7 12.65 -13.77 -5.12
CA ILE A 7 13.68 -13.61 -4.08
C ILE A 7 13.11 -13.68 -2.65
N THR A 8 11.78 -13.68 -2.50
CA THR A 8 11.05 -13.57 -1.24
C THR A 8 11.18 -14.78 -0.28
N PRO A 9 11.15 -16.06 -0.71
CA PRO A 9 11.22 -17.19 0.20
C PRO A 9 12.62 -17.36 0.82
N ALA A 10 13.68 -16.84 0.18
CA ALA A 10 15.05 -16.94 0.69
C ALA A 10 15.29 -16.11 1.96
N LEU A 11 14.48 -15.07 2.18
CA LEU A 11 14.58 -14.17 3.34
C LEU A 11 13.56 -14.49 4.45
N GLY A 12 12.72 -15.53 4.28
CA GLY A 12 11.64 -15.85 5.24
C GLY A 12 10.57 -14.76 5.35
N LEU A 13 10.51 -13.82 4.41
CA LEU A 13 9.56 -12.71 4.43
C LEU A 13 8.20 -13.17 3.91
N ARG A 14 7.12 -12.71 4.56
CA ARG A 14 5.77 -12.92 4.03
C ARG A 14 5.62 -12.18 2.70
N PRO A 15 5.07 -12.84 1.66
CA PRO A 15 4.75 -12.18 0.41
C PRO A 15 3.84 -10.96 0.62
N LEU A 16 4.04 -9.92 -0.18
CA LEU A 16 3.18 -8.74 -0.15
C LEU A 16 1.75 -9.10 -0.58
N THR A 17 0.77 -8.53 0.10
CA THR A 17 -0.64 -8.69 -0.26
C THR A 17 -1.01 -7.76 -1.40
N ALA A 18 -2.03 -8.13 -2.19
CA ALA A 18 -2.59 -7.25 -3.23
C ALA A 18 -2.96 -5.86 -2.68
N ARG A 19 -3.56 -5.81 -1.48
CA ARG A 19 -3.92 -4.56 -0.80
C ARG A 19 -2.69 -3.68 -0.54
N SER A 20 -1.65 -4.23 0.11
CA SER A 20 -0.43 -3.46 0.40
C SER A 20 0.25 -2.96 -0.87
N ILE A 21 0.30 -3.80 -1.92
CA ILE A 21 0.89 -3.41 -3.20
C ILE A 21 0.12 -2.21 -3.79
N VAL A 22 -1.21 -2.27 -3.86
CA VAL A 22 -2.04 -1.18 -4.38
C VAL A 22 -1.87 0.09 -3.56
N LEU A 23 -1.95 0.02 -2.23
CA LEU A 23 -1.80 1.18 -1.36
C LEU A 23 -0.43 1.84 -1.54
N SER A 24 0.66 1.07 -1.47
CA SER A 24 2.01 1.60 -1.65
C SER A 24 2.24 2.17 -3.05
N THR A 25 1.65 1.57 -4.08
CA THR A 25 1.73 2.06 -5.47
C THR A 25 1.05 3.41 -5.61
N LEU A 26 -0.18 3.54 -5.09
CA LEU A 26 -0.93 4.79 -5.16
C LEU A 26 -0.29 5.89 -4.31
N LEU A 27 0.31 5.56 -3.16
CA LEU A 27 1.05 6.52 -2.34
C LEU A 27 2.28 7.08 -3.06
N GLY A 28 2.95 6.28 -3.87
CA GLY A 28 4.10 6.71 -4.68
C GLY A 28 3.71 7.47 -5.95
N HIS A 29 2.43 7.47 -6.34
CA HIS A 29 1.97 8.14 -7.56
C HIS A 29 1.31 9.49 -7.24
N HIS A 30 1.58 10.52 -8.06
CA HIS A 30 0.97 11.83 -7.92
C HIS A 30 0.33 12.25 -9.26
N PRO A 31 -1.01 12.42 -9.32
CA PRO A 31 -1.99 12.22 -8.24
C PRO A 31 -2.12 10.73 -7.83
N PRO A 32 -2.61 10.38 -6.62
CA PRO A 32 -2.69 9.00 -6.14
C PRO A 32 -3.84 8.21 -6.77
N ARG A 33 -3.90 8.18 -8.11
CA ARG A 33 -4.93 7.52 -8.91
C ARG A 33 -4.32 6.79 -10.11
N LEU A 34 -4.72 5.55 -10.32
CA LEU A 34 -4.28 4.74 -11.46
C LEU A 34 -5.41 3.92 -12.08
N PRO A 35 -5.40 3.70 -13.40
CA PRO A 35 -6.37 2.82 -14.04
C PRO A 35 -6.10 1.35 -13.65
N VAL A 36 -7.16 0.53 -13.66
CA VAL A 36 -7.10 -0.88 -13.22
C VAL A 36 -6.00 -1.69 -13.90
N ARG A 37 -5.75 -1.44 -15.20
CA ARG A 37 -4.72 -2.14 -15.98
C ARG A 37 -3.31 -1.94 -15.42
N GLU A 38 -3.00 -0.75 -14.90
CA GLU A 38 -1.69 -0.45 -14.32
C GLU A 38 -1.57 -1.12 -12.95
N LEU A 39 -2.63 -1.10 -12.15
CA LEU A 39 -2.64 -1.77 -10.84
C LEU A 39 -2.51 -3.31 -10.98
N VAL A 40 -3.14 -3.89 -12.01
CA VAL A 40 -2.95 -5.32 -12.36
C VAL A 40 -1.52 -5.59 -12.80
N ARG A 41 -0.95 -4.74 -13.66
CA ARG A 41 0.45 -4.85 -14.11
C ARG A 41 1.42 -4.79 -12.94
N VAL A 42 1.21 -3.87 -12.00
CA VAL A 42 2.03 -3.77 -10.80
C VAL A 42 1.87 -5.01 -9.93
N GLY A 43 0.64 -5.50 -9.70
CA GLY A 43 0.41 -6.75 -8.97
C GLY A 43 1.13 -7.95 -9.58
N ALA A 44 1.18 -8.04 -10.91
CA ALA A 44 1.91 -9.10 -11.62
C ALA A 44 3.42 -9.06 -11.36
N LEU A 45 4.03 -7.88 -11.18
CA LEU A 45 5.46 -7.76 -10.81
C LEU A 45 5.78 -8.41 -9.45
N PHE A 46 4.77 -8.54 -8.58
CA PHE A 46 4.87 -9.18 -7.27
C PHE A 46 4.29 -10.61 -7.27
N GLY A 47 3.97 -11.17 -8.43
CA GLY A 47 3.43 -12.53 -8.55
C GLY A 47 1.96 -12.66 -8.11
N VAL A 48 1.21 -11.56 -8.06
CA VAL A 48 -0.22 -11.59 -7.73
C VAL A 48 -1.05 -11.77 -9.00
N ALA A 49 -1.93 -12.78 -9.00
CA ALA A 49 -2.84 -13.03 -10.11
C ALA A 49 -3.81 -11.85 -10.34
N GLU A 50 -4.14 -11.57 -11.60
CA GLU A 50 -5.03 -10.48 -11.99
C GLU A 50 -6.38 -10.52 -11.24
N GLY A 51 -7.01 -11.69 -11.18
CA GLY A 51 -8.27 -11.87 -10.47
C GLY A 51 -8.19 -11.48 -8.99
N THR A 52 -7.06 -11.81 -8.33
CA THR A 52 -6.81 -11.44 -6.93
C THR A 52 -6.69 -9.92 -6.77
N VAL A 53 -6.02 -9.22 -7.71
CA VAL A 53 -5.94 -7.76 -7.70
C VAL A 53 -7.33 -7.14 -7.84
N ARG A 54 -8.14 -7.60 -8.81
CA ARG A 54 -9.49 -7.07 -9.04
C ARG A 54 -10.42 -7.28 -7.84
N VAL A 55 -10.38 -8.46 -7.23
CA VAL A 55 -11.14 -8.75 -6.00
C VAL A 55 -10.69 -7.86 -4.84
N ALA A 56 -9.38 -7.65 -4.69
CA ALA A 56 -8.85 -6.76 -3.66
C ALA A 56 -9.32 -5.31 -3.88
N LEU A 57 -9.26 -4.79 -5.11
CA LEU A 57 -9.75 -3.45 -5.44
C LEU A 57 -11.22 -3.27 -5.09
N SER A 58 -12.08 -4.21 -5.48
CA SER A 58 -13.51 -4.17 -5.14
C SER A 58 -13.74 -4.16 -3.62
N ARG A 59 -13.02 -5.00 -2.87
CA ARG A 59 -13.09 -5.02 -1.40
C ARG A 59 -12.58 -3.73 -0.76
N MET A 60 -11.54 -3.12 -1.32
CA MET A 60 -10.96 -1.87 -0.84
C MET A 60 -11.90 -0.68 -1.09
N VAL A 61 -12.62 -0.67 -2.21
CA VAL A 61 -13.69 0.31 -2.46
C VAL A 61 -14.82 0.11 -1.46
N ALA A 62 -15.29 -1.13 -1.26
CA ALA A 62 -16.35 -1.43 -0.29
C ALA A 62 -15.95 -1.05 1.16
N ALA A 63 -14.66 -1.14 1.51
CA ALA A 63 -14.13 -0.73 2.81
C ALA A 63 -13.87 0.79 2.94
N GLY A 64 -14.04 1.56 1.85
CA GLY A 64 -13.79 3.00 1.81
C GLY A 64 -12.30 3.38 1.84
N ASP A 65 -11.41 2.46 1.44
CA ASP A 65 -9.98 2.74 1.28
C ASP A 65 -9.70 3.42 -0.06
N LEU A 66 -10.44 3.04 -1.09
CA LEU A 66 -10.35 3.57 -2.44
C LEU A 66 -11.68 4.15 -2.89
N ASP A 67 -11.62 5.14 -3.77
CA ASP A 67 -12.72 5.50 -4.64
C ASP A 67 -12.49 4.94 -6.06
N GLN A 68 -13.55 4.89 -6.85
CA GLN A 68 -13.50 4.50 -8.26
C GLN A 68 -14.21 5.57 -9.09
N ASP A 69 -13.55 6.01 -10.15
CA ASP A 69 -14.08 6.94 -11.14
C ASP A 69 -13.70 6.49 -12.57
N PRO A 70 -14.08 7.22 -13.63
CA PRO A 70 -13.70 6.89 -15.00
C PRO A 70 -12.18 6.89 -15.26
N GLN A 71 -11.39 7.59 -14.43
CA GLN A 71 -9.93 7.68 -14.57
C GLN A 71 -9.21 6.52 -13.86
N GLY A 72 -9.87 5.83 -12.93
CA GLY A 72 -9.38 4.62 -12.28
C GLY A 72 -9.73 4.52 -10.81
N TYR A 73 -8.83 3.93 -10.04
CA TYR A 73 -8.93 3.80 -8.59
C TYR A 73 -8.00 4.80 -7.91
N GLY A 74 -8.51 5.54 -6.94
CA GLY A 74 -7.76 6.54 -6.18
C GLY A 74 -7.84 6.31 -4.67
N LEU A 75 -6.85 6.79 -3.92
CA LEU A 75 -6.93 6.78 -2.45
C LEU A 75 -7.97 7.79 -1.97
N THR A 76 -8.77 7.41 -0.97
CA THR A 76 -9.68 8.37 -0.34
C THR A 76 -8.92 9.40 0.48
N ALA A 77 -9.42 10.64 0.53
CA ALA A 77 -8.82 11.73 1.32
C ALA A 77 -8.62 11.32 2.79
N ARG A 78 -9.60 10.63 3.38
CA ARG A 78 -9.52 10.10 4.75
C ARG A 78 -8.31 9.18 4.97
N LEU A 79 -7.97 8.35 3.99
CA LEU A 79 -6.84 7.43 4.09
C LEU A 79 -5.51 8.16 3.89
N LEU A 80 -5.46 9.15 3.00
CA LEU A 80 -4.30 10.04 2.85
C LEU A 80 -4.01 10.83 4.14
N ASP A 81 -5.03 11.40 4.77
CA ASP A 81 -4.91 12.12 6.05
C ASP A 81 -4.44 11.20 7.19
N ARG A 82 -4.91 9.95 7.19
CA ARG A 82 -4.43 8.94 8.14
C ARG A 82 -2.98 8.56 7.86
N GLN A 83 -2.59 8.42 6.60
CA GLN A 83 -1.23 8.08 6.21
C GLN A 83 -0.25 9.19 6.61
N ALA A 84 -0.58 10.46 6.32
CA ALA A 84 0.25 11.60 6.71
C ALA A 84 0.51 11.62 8.22
N ARG A 85 -0.53 11.39 9.04
CA ARG A 85 -0.37 11.26 10.50
C ARG A 85 0.50 10.06 10.92
N GLN A 86 0.41 8.94 10.22
CA GLN A 86 1.28 7.79 10.48
C GLN A 86 2.74 8.08 10.13
N ASP A 87 2.99 8.80 9.04
CA ASP A 87 4.34 9.14 8.62
C ASP A 87 4.96 10.19 9.55
N ASP A 88 4.17 11.17 10.02
CA ASP A 88 4.57 12.10 11.09
C ASP A 88 4.92 11.35 12.40
N SER A 89 4.17 10.29 12.71
CA SER A 89 4.43 9.43 13.88
C SER A 89 5.67 8.56 13.72
N ARG A 90 6.12 8.29 12.48
CA ARG A 90 7.33 7.52 12.17
C ARG A 90 8.59 8.38 12.22
N ALA A 91 8.48 9.69 11.99
CA ALA A 91 9.56 10.66 12.14
C ALA A 91 9.24 11.68 13.25
N PRO A 92 8.99 11.23 14.49
CA PRO A 92 8.66 12.14 15.57
C PRO A 92 9.86 13.04 15.87
N ARG A 93 9.61 14.30 16.21
CA ARG A 93 10.67 15.17 16.75
C ARG A 93 11.09 14.62 18.11
N LEU A 94 12.20 13.90 18.13
CA LEU A 94 12.76 13.32 19.34
C LEU A 94 13.38 14.42 20.21
N ARG A 95 13.19 14.32 21.52
CA ARG A 95 13.90 15.11 22.53
C ARG A 95 14.93 14.20 23.22
N GLN A 96 15.97 14.77 23.80
CA GLN A 96 16.86 14.00 24.66
C GLN A 96 16.03 13.43 25.81
N TRP A 97 16.11 12.12 25.99
CA TRP A 97 15.39 11.43 27.04
C TRP A 97 16.01 11.76 28.41
N ASP A 98 15.17 12.11 29.37
CA ASP A 98 15.54 12.47 30.75
C ASP A 98 15.49 11.28 31.72
N GLY A 99 15.22 10.08 31.22
CA GLY A 99 15.08 8.87 32.03
C GLY A 99 13.64 8.55 32.46
N GLY A 100 12.67 9.42 32.14
CA GLY A 100 11.28 9.27 32.55
C GLY A 100 10.37 8.63 31.50
N TRP A 101 9.30 7.97 31.95
CA TRP A 101 8.15 7.63 31.12
C TRP A 101 6.93 8.34 31.71
N GLU A 102 6.15 9.05 30.89
CA GLU A 102 4.84 9.55 31.32
C GLU A 102 3.84 8.38 31.33
N ILE A 103 3.14 8.21 32.45
CA ILE A 103 2.03 7.26 32.59
C ILE A 103 0.77 8.11 32.82
N ALA A 104 -0.19 8.04 31.89
CA ALA A 104 -1.48 8.72 31.95
C ALA A 104 -2.62 7.69 31.91
#